data_AF-A0A9J7XSJ1-F1
#
_entry.id   AF-A0A9J7XSJ1-F1
#
_cell.length_a   1.000
_cell.length_b   1.000
_cell.length_c   1.000
_cell.angle_alpha   90.00
_cell.angle_beta   90.00
_cell.angle_gamma   90.00
#
_symmetry.space_group_name_H-M   'P 1'
#
loop_
_entity.id
_entity.type
_entity.pdbx_description
1 polymer ?
#
loop_
_entity_poly.entity_id
_entity_poly.type
_entity_poly.pdbx_seq_one_letter_code
_entity_poly.pdbx_strand_id
1 'polypeptide(L)' 'YVSQGLVKSQFWRYVTVLVLLFAIFDTVSSVTHYSIPEEMEEGSVVANLASDLGLDVKTLSRRQMRLDIRSNKKYLD' A
#
# COMPACT_ATOMS: atom_id res chain seq x y z
N TYR A 1 -39.88 21.18 1.52
CA TYR A 1 -39.66 20.11 0.52
C TYR A 1 -38.39 20.31 -0.31
N VAL A 2 -38.20 21.45 -1.00
CA VAL A 2 -37.00 21.71 -1.84
C VAL A 2 -35.67 21.68 -1.05
N SER A 3 -35.63 22.28 0.15
CA SER A 3 -34.44 22.27 1.01
C SER A 3 -34.05 20.86 1.52
N GLN A 4 -35.04 20.01 1.83
CA GLN A 4 -34.82 18.64 2.29
C GLN A 4 -34.21 17.73 1.19
N GLY A 5 -34.60 17.93 -0.07
CA GLY A 5 -34.03 17.21 -1.21
C GLY A 5 -32.57 17.58 -1.50
N LEU A 6 -32.21 18.85 -1.29
CA LEU A 6 -30.84 19.34 -1.45
C LEU A 6 -29.90 18.74 -0.40
N VAL A 7 -30.32 18.68 0.87
CA VAL A 7 -29.53 18.11 1.97
C VAL A 7 -29.34 16.60 1.78
N LYS A 8 -30.38 15.89 1.31
CA LYS A 8 -30.29 14.46 1.01
C LYS A 8 -29.31 14.18 -0.13
N SER A 9 -29.35 14.97 -1.21
CA SER A 9 -28.38 14.89 -2.32
C SER A 9 -26.95 15.14 -1.84
N GLN A 10 -26.75 16.15 -1.00
CA GLN A 10 -25.45 16.47 -0.43
C GLN A 10 -24.92 15.35 0.49
N PHE A 11 -25.79 14.74 1.30
CA PHE A 11 -25.45 13.59 2.14
C PHE A 11 -24.96 12.39 1.29
N TRP A 12 -25.68 12.04 0.23
CA TRP A 12 -25.25 10.96 -0.68
C TRP A 12 -23.89 11.26 -1.32
N ARG A 13 -23.61 12.53 -1.68
CA ARG A 13 -22.28 12.91 -2.21
C ARG A 13 -21.17 12.67 -1.19
N TYR A 14 -21.38 13.01 0.08
CA TYR A 14 -20.39 12.73 1.13
C TYR A 14 -20.21 11.22 1.35
N VAL A 15 -21.28 10.44 1.35
CA VAL A 15 -21.21 8.98 1.46
C VAL A 15 -20.40 8.40 0.29
N THR A 16 -20.66 8.83 -0.94
CA THR A 16 -19.89 8.39 -2.11
C THR A 16 -18.40 8.74 -2.00
N VAL A 17 -18.08 9.96 -1.56
CA VAL A 17 -16.68 10.38 -1.35
C VAL A 17 -16.00 9.56 -0.25
N LEU A 18 -16.71 9.30 0.86
CA LEU A 18 -16.20 8.48 1.96
C LEU A 18 -15.90 7.05 1.52
N VAL A 19 -16.82 6.43 0.77
CA VAL A 19 -16.64 5.08 0.22
C VAL A 19 -15.45 5.03 -0.75
N LEU A 20 -15.31 6.04 -1.63
CA LEU A 20 -14.16 6.14 -2.53
C LEU A 20 -12.84 6.29 -1.77
N LEU A 21 -12.79 7.14 -0.73
CA LEU A 21 -11.59 7.30 0.09
C LEU A 21 -11.21 6.00 0.80
N PHE A 22 -12.20 5.28 1.35
CA PHE A 22 -11.97 4.01 2.05
C PHE A 22 -11.43 2.93 1.10
N ALA A 23 -11.99 2.84 -0.11
CA ALA A 23 -11.53 1.90 -1.13
C ALA A 23 -10.07 2.15 -1.56
N ILE A 24 -9.66 3.43 -1.66
CA ILE A 24 -8.28 3.78 -1.99
C ILE A 24 -7.34 3.43 -0.82
N PHE A 25 -7.78 3.59 0.42
CA PHE A 25 -6.96 3.33 1.60
C PHE A 25 -6.68 1.83 1.82
N ASP A 26 -7.66 0.97 1.54
CA ASP A 26 -7.50 -0.49 1.60
C ASP A 26 -6.36 -0.99 0.68
N THR A 27 -6.22 -0.36 -0.49
CA THR A 27 -5.14 -0.65 -1.46
C THR A 27 -3.75 -0.33 -0.90
N VAL A 28 -3.65 0.61 0.05
CA VAL A 28 -2.38 1.10 0.59
C VAL A 28 -1.88 0.26 1.77
N SER A 29 -2.75 -0.53 2.41
CA SER A 29 -2.44 -1.25 3.66
C SER A 29 -1.98 -2.70 3.48
N SER A 30 -1.22 -3.00 2.42
CA SER A 30 -0.63 -4.34 2.25
C SER A 30 0.70 -4.44 3.00
N VAL A 31 0.70 -5.14 4.14
CA VAL A 31 1.93 -5.58 4.82
C VAL A 31 2.24 -6.99 4.34
N THR A 32 3.25 -7.13 3.50
CA THR A 32 3.72 -8.45 3.04
C THR A 32 4.78 -9.01 4.00
N HIS A 33 4.46 -10.14 4.63
CA HIS A 33 5.43 -10.92 5.40
C HIS A 33 6.06 -11.98 4.50
N TYR A 34 7.38 -11.94 4.37
CA TYR A 34 8.15 -12.96 3.66
C TYR A 34 8.91 -13.83 4.66
N SER A 35 8.89 -15.14 4.46
CA SER A 35 9.75 -16.09 5.17
C SER A 35 11.03 -16.32 4.37
N ILE A 36 12.18 -16.19 5.03
CA ILE A 36 13.50 -16.35 4.40
C ILE A 36 14.12 -17.64 4.96
N PRO A 37 14.52 -18.62 4.13
CA PRO A 37 15.28 -19.77 4.60
C PRO A 37 16.66 -19.34 5.12
N GLU A 38 17.15 -19.98 6.18
CA GLU A 38 18.41 -19.63 6.84
C GLU A 38 19.63 -19.83 5.93
N GLU A 39 19.57 -20.81 5.03
CA GLU A 39 20.67 -21.22 4.15
C GLU A 39 20.62 -20.56 2.75
N MET A 40 20.28 -19.26 2.65
CA MET A 40 20.33 -18.54 1.38
C MET A 40 21.74 -18.06 1.06
N GLU A 41 22.18 -18.28 -0.19
CA GLU A 41 23.40 -17.68 -0.72
C GLU A 41 23.30 -16.14 -0.71
N GLU A 42 24.43 -15.48 -0.43
CA GLU A 42 24.50 -14.02 -0.47
C GLU A 42 24.14 -13.49 -1.86
N GLY A 43 23.27 -12.48 -1.91
CA GLY A 43 22.78 -11.89 -3.15
C GLY A 43 21.59 -12.62 -3.79
N SER A 44 21.07 -13.66 -3.14
CA SER A 44 19.84 -14.32 -3.59
C SER A 44 18.61 -13.40 -3.51
N VAL A 45 17.69 -13.53 -4.48
CA VAL A 45 16.47 -12.74 -4.57
C VAL A 45 15.43 -13.27 -3.59
N VAL A 46 15.13 -12.49 -2.55
CA VAL A 46 14.17 -12.86 -1.51
C VAL A 46 12.71 -12.61 -1.93
N ALA A 47 12.44 -11.52 -2.65
CA ALA A 47 11.09 -11.13 -3.02
C ALA A 47 11.06 -10.19 -4.24
N ASN A 48 9.94 -10.20 -4.97
CA ASN A 48 9.67 -9.31 -6.10
C ASN A 48 8.57 -8.30 -5.72
N LEU A 49 8.91 -7.36 -4.82
CA LEU A 49 7.95 -6.40 -4.27
C LEU A 49 7.22 -5.58 -5.34
N ALA A 50 7.88 -5.27 -6.46
CA ALA A 50 7.25 -4.53 -7.55
C ALA A 50 6.08 -5.31 -8.16
N SER A 51 6.27 -6.60 -8.41
CA SER A 51 5.20 -7.45 -8.96
C SER A 51 4.13 -7.76 -7.93
N ASP A 52 4.54 -8.02 -6.68
CA ASP A 52 3.61 -8.36 -5.59
C ASP A 52 2.67 -7.20 -5.24
N LEU A 53 3.13 -5.96 -5.39
CA LEU A 53 2.34 -4.75 -5.16
C LEU A 53 1.70 -4.19 -6.45
N GLY A 54 1.84 -4.87 -7.59
CA GLY A 54 1.30 -4.41 -8.88
C GLY A 54 1.92 -3.09 -9.39
N LEU A 55 3.17 -2.80 -9.00
CA LEU A 55 3.89 -1.59 -9.36
C LEU A 55 4.71 -1.81 -10.64
N ASP A 56 4.61 -0.88 -11.59
CA ASP A 56 5.44 -0.90 -12.80
C ASP A 56 6.84 -0.32 -12.53
N VAL A 57 7.87 -1.13 -12.69
CA VAL A 57 9.29 -0.79 -12.47
C VAL A 57 9.72 0.46 -13.25
N LYS A 58 9.20 0.67 -14.46
CA LYS A 58 9.52 1.86 -15.27
C LYS A 58 9.00 3.13 -14.59
N THR A 59 7.80 3.07 -14.02
CA THR A 59 7.24 4.19 -13.25
C THR A 59 7.97 4.42 -11.93
N LEU A 60 8.40 3.36 -11.25
CA LEU A 60 9.17 3.46 -10.00
C LEU A 60 10.51 4.15 -10.21
N SER A 61 11.22 3.75 -11.28
CA SER A 61 12.48 4.38 -11.69
C SER A 61 12.28 5.85 -12.06
N ARG A 62 11.27 6.15 -12.89
CA ARG A 62 10.93 7.54 -13.28
C ARG A 62 10.59 8.43 -12.09
N ARG A 63 9.93 7.88 -11.06
CA ARG A 63 9.54 8.60 -9.84
C ARG A 63 10.64 8.62 -8.77
N GLN A 64 11.82 8.07 -9.05
CA GLN A 64 12.93 7.97 -8.11
C GLN A 64 12.51 7.36 -6.77
N MET A 65 11.74 6.26 -6.82
CA MET A 65 11.37 5.53 -5.61
C MET A 65 12.64 5.10 -4.85
N ARG A 66 12.62 5.27 -3.52
CA ARG A 66 13.73 4.89 -2.64
C ARG A 66 13.24 3.82 -1.66
N LEU A 67 14.07 2.81 -1.44
CA LEU A 67 13.86 1.83 -0.38
C LEU A 67 14.58 2.34 0.87
N ASP A 68 13.88 2.39 1.99
CA ASP A 68 14.47 2.67 3.30
C ASP A 68 14.60 1.36 4.08
N ILE A 69 15.81 1.07 4.55
CA ILE A 69 16.12 -0.18 5.23
C ILE A 69 16.09 0.09 6.73
N ARG A 70 15.01 -0.32 7.39
CA ARG A 70 14.91 -0.26 8.85
C ARG A 70 15.33 -1.60 9.46
N SER A 71 16.58 -1.70 9.91
CA SER A 71 17.06 -2.86 10.67
C SER A 71 16.50 -2.84 12.10
N ASN A 72 15.78 -3.90 12.50
CA ASN A 72 15.45 -4.17 13.90
C ASN A 72 16.39 -5.28 14.39
N LYS A 73 17.58 -4.90 14.89
CA LYS A 73 18.47 -5.86 15.56
C LYS A 73 17.83 -6.26 16.88
N LYS A 74 17.17 -7.42 16.93
CA LYS A 74 16.53 -7.89 18.15
C LYS A 74 16.81 -9.34 18.49
N TYR A 75 18.04 -9.82 18.28
CA TYR A 75 18.49 -11.09 18.83
C TYR A 75 20.00 -11.00 19.03
N LEU A 76 20.43 -10.79 20.28
CA LEU A 76 21.70 -11.20 20.88
C LEU A 76 21.56 -10.98 22.40
N ASP A 77 21.25 -12.05 23.13
CA ASP A 77 21.65 -12.30 24.52
C ASP A 77 22.19 -13.74 24.57
#